data_AF-A0A7X6SCG1-F1
#
_entry.id   AF-A0A7X6SCG1-F1
#
_cell.length_a   1.000
_cell.length_b   1.000
_cell.length_c   1.000
_cell.angle_alpha   90.00
_cell.angle_beta   90.00
_cell.angle_gamma   90.00
#
_symmetry.space_group_name_H-M   'P 1'
#
loop_
_entity.id
_entity.type
_entity.pdbx_description
1 polymer ?
#
loop_
_entity_poly.entity_id
_entity_poly.type
_entity_poly.pdbx_seq_one_letter_code
_entity_poly.pdbx_strand_id
1 'polypeptide(L)'
;MSEQKNHKEKEAQSAKERWQKQVSRMMALCSRGEKCRQDIRRKLIKSDLLEEEIEELLTLLEKEGFIDEQRYAIAYVRDKTRLLGWGPVKVMAGLRNKAIPEKCIQEAMKEADDQHYIEVLQAALQKKTAQLKEPHPIKRREKLVRFGLGRGYTYEQIYKVLKQDHYN
;
A
#
# COMPACT_ATOMS: atom_id res chain seq x y z
N MET A 1 31.54 -43.57 -7.53
CA MET A 1 31.07 -43.08 -6.21
C MET A 1 31.65 -41.72 -5.81
N SER A 2 32.88 -41.37 -6.22
CA SER A 2 33.53 -40.07 -5.93
C SER A 2 32.99 -38.89 -6.76
N GLU A 3 32.66 -39.08 -8.03
CA GLU A 3 32.19 -38.00 -8.92
C GLU A 3 30.78 -37.50 -8.61
N GLN A 4 29.86 -38.41 -8.25
CA GLN A 4 28.48 -38.06 -7.85
C GLN A 4 28.43 -37.27 -6.53
N LYS A 5 29.44 -37.45 -5.67
CA LYS A 5 29.55 -36.73 -4.39
C LYS A 5 29.99 -35.27 -4.61
N ASN A 6 30.99 -35.07 -5.48
CA ASN A 6 31.46 -33.74 -5.89
C ASN A 6 30.39 -32.92 -6.62
N HIS A 7 29.54 -33.56 -7.43
CA HIS A 7 28.48 -32.85 -8.15
C HIS A 7 27.41 -32.30 -7.20
N LYS A 8 26.94 -33.13 -6.25
CA LYS A 8 25.95 -32.73 -5.23
C LYS A 8 26.45 -31.62 -4.31
N GLU A 9 27.74 -31.64 -3.94
CA GLU A 9 28.34 -30.60 -3.10
C GLU A 9 28.42 -29.24 -3.82
N LYS A 10 28.74 -29.23 -5.12
CA LYS A 10 28.74 -27.99 -5.93
C LYS A 10 27.35 -27.40 -6.12
N GLU A 11 26.34 -28.24 -6.35
CA GLU A 11 24.95 -27.80 -6.47
C GLU A 11 24.43 -27.20 -5.16
N ALA A 12 24.72 -27.84 -4.03
CA ALA A 12 24.35 -27.34 -2.71
C ALA A 12 25.01 -25.99 -2.40
N GLN A 13 26.28 -25.81 -2.79
CA GLN A 13 26.98 -24.54 -2.60
C GLN A 13 26.38 -23.41 -3.47
N SER A 14 26.08 -23.69 -4.74
CA SER A 14 25.42 -22.74 -5.63
C SER A 14 24.02 -22.34 -5.12
N ALA A 15 23.25 -23.31 -4.61
CA ALA A 15 21.94 -23.08 -4.00
C ALA A 15 22.04 -22.18 -2.75
N LYS A 16 23.06 -22.39 -1.92
CA LYS A 16 23.32 -21.55 -0.75
C LYS A 16 23.69 -20.12 -1.14
N GLU A 17 24.50 -19.93 -2.18
CA GLU A 17 24.91 -18.60 -2.65
C GLU A 17 23.76 -17.81 -3.25
N ARG A 18 22.91 -18.43 -4.08
CA ARG A 18 21.69 -17.77 -4.61
C ARG A 18 20.76 -17.32 -3.49
N TRP A 19 20.59 -18.16 -2.46
CA TRP A 19 19.77 -17.86 -1.29
C TRP A 19 20.28 -16.61 -0.55
N GLN A 20 21.56 -16.63 -0.15
CA GLN A 20 22.18 -15.55 0.60
C GLN A 20 22.14 -14.22 -0.17
N LYS A 21 22.30 -14.29 -1.49
CA LYS A 21 22.15 -13.13 -2.38
C LYS A 21 20.74 -12.55 -2.35
N GLN A 22 19.69 -13.36 -2.42
CA GLN A 22 18.31 -12.86 -2.35
C GLN A 22 17.97 -12.32 -0.96
N VAL A 23 18.40 -12.98 0.11
CA VAL A 23 18.22 -12.50 1.50
C VAL A 23 18.81 -11.11 1.65
N SER A 24 20.11 -10.95 1.31
CA SER A 24 20.81 -9.65 1.42
C SER A 24 20.13 -8.57 0.59
N ARG A 25 19.66 -8.92 -0.62
CA ARG A 25 18.97 -7.99 -1.52
C ARG A 25 17.60 -7.56 -0.97
N MET A 26 16.83 -8.47 -0.39
CA MET A 26 15.51 -8.15 0.17
C MET A 26 15.63 -7.37 1.48
N MET A 27 16.60 -7.70 2.34
CA MET A 27 16.92 -6.90 3.53
C MET A 27 17.26 -5.46 3.14
N ALA A 28 18.18 -5.26 2.20
CA ALA A 28 18.55 -3.93 1.72
C ALA A 28 17.38 -3.16 1.11
N LEU A 29 16.41 -3.86 0.51
CA LEU A 29 15.19 -3.24 0.00
C LEU A 29 14.26 -2.79 1.13
N CYS A 30 14.06 -3.62 2.16
CA CYS A 30 13.24 -3.27 3.33
C CYS A 30 13.87 -2.12 4.14
N SER A 31 15.21 -2.05 4.22
CA SER A 31 15.90 -0.94 4.91
C SER A 31 15.68 0.42 4.25
N ARG A 32 15.28 0.48 2.96
CA ARG A 32 15.01 1.75 2.25
C ARG A 32 13.58 2.26 2.45
N GLY A 33 12.73 1.49 3.14
CA GLY A 33 11.37 1.87 3.47
C GLY A 33 10.42 0.68 3.43
N GLU A 34 9.28 0.84 4.08
CA GLU A 34 8.37 -0.26 4.39
C GLU A 34 7.96 -1.11 3.19
N LYS A 35 7.91 -2.43 3.41
CA LYS A 35 7.50 -3.43 2.44
C LYS A 35 6.59 -4.44 3.15
N CYS A 36 5.48 -4.79 2.50
CA CYS A 36 4.66 -5.91 2.92
C CYS A 36 5.16 -7.22 2.31
N ARG A 37 4.70 -8.35 2.86
CA ARG A 37 4.98 -9.69 2.37
C ARG A 37 4.69 -9.82 0.87
N GLN A 38 3.58 -9.25 0.40
CA GLN A 38 3.17 -9.29 -1.01
C GLN A 38 4.10 -8.48 -1.94
N ASP A 39 4.76 -7.43 -1.44
CA ASP A 39 5.74 -6.66 -2.22
C ASP A 39 7.04 -7.42 -2.41
N ILE A 40 7.48 -8.13 -1.37
CA ILE A 40 8.68 -8.96 -1.41
C ILE A 40 8.43 -10.23 -2.24
N ARG A 41 7.32 -10.93 -2.01
CA ARG A 41 6.93 -12.13 -2.80
C ARG A 41 6.94 -11.84 -4.30
N ARG A 42 6.31 -10.76 -4.74
CA ARG A 42 6.29 -10.36 -6.16
C ARG A 42 7.67 -10.11 -6.77
N LYS A 43 8.67 -9.75 -5.96
CA LYS A 43 10.05 -9.60 -6.42
C LYS A 43 10.78 -10.93 -6.48
N LEU A 44 10.51 -11.83 -5.53
CA LEU A 44 11.13 -13.14 -5.44
C LEU A 44 10.58 -14.14 -6.47
N ILE A 45 9.31 -14.03 -6.87
CA ILE A 45 8.74 -14.82 -7.98
C ILE A 45 9.52 -14.62 -9.30
N LYS A 46 10.21 -13.48 -9.45
CA LYS A 46 11.06 -13.18 -10.61
C LYS A 46 12.52 -13.60 -10.41
N SER A 47 12.81 -14.40 -9.39
CA SER A 47 14.15 -14.91 -9.07
C SER A 47 14.21 -16.42 -9.23
N ASP A 48 15.42 -16.99 -9.18
CA ASP A 48 15.65 -18.43 -9.37
C ASP A 48 15.39 -19.26 -8.09
N LEU A 49 14.45 -18.82 -7.24
CA LEU A 49 14.04 -19.52 -6.03
C LEU A 49 12.75 -20.30 -6.27
N LEU A 50 12.65 -21.46 -5.63
CA LEU A 50 11.43 -22.27 -5.56
C LEU A 50 10.42 -21.62 -4.62
N GLU A 51 9.13 -21.98 -4.74
CA GLU A 51 8.08 -21.39 -3.89
C GLU A 51 8.34 -21.66 -2.40
N GLU A 52 8.85 -22.86 -2.03
CA GLU A 52 9.19 -23.13 -0.63
C GLU A 52 10.32 -22.22 -0.13
N GLU A 53 11.35 -21.99 -0.96
CA GLU A 53 12.44 -21.06 -0.64
C GLU A 53 11.91 -19.62 -0.48
N ILE A 54 10.95 -19.20 -1.31
CA ILE A 54 10.32 -17.88 -1.19
C ILE A 54 9.60 -17.75 0.15
N GLU A 55 8.81 -18.75 0.56
CA GLU A 55 8.11 -18.72 1.84
C GLU A 55 9.04 -18.72 3.04
N GLU A 56 10.11 -19.51 3.00
CA GLU A 56 11.14 -19.51 4.02
C GLU A 56 11.82 -18.14 4.14
N LEU A 57 12.13 -17.49 3.02
CA LEU A 57 12.78 -16.19 3.00
C LEU A 57 11.85 -15.09 3.54
N LEU A 58 10.57 -15.11 3.14
CA LEU A 58 9.57 -14.19 3.69
C LEU A 58 9.43 -14.34 5.20
N THR A 59 9.37 -15.58 5.69
CA THR A 59 9.29 -15.88 7.12
C THR A 59 10.54 -15.40 7.87
N LEU A 60 11.72 -15.57 7.27
CA LEU A 60 12.96 -15.02 7.83
C LEU A 60 12.88 -13.50 7.96
N LEU A 61 12.43 -12.79 6.92
CA LEU A 61 12.35 -11.32 6.95
C LEU A 61 11.32 -10.80 7.96
N GLU A 62 10.21 -11.51 8.17
CA GLU A 62 9.24 -11.19 9.21
C GLU A 62 9.83 -11.41 10.61
N LYS A 63 10.48 -12.56 10.82
CA LYS A 63 11.13 -12.89 12.11
C LYS A 63 12.22 -11.88 12.49
N GLU A 64 13.01 -11.45 11.52
CA GLU A 64 14.07 -10.45 11.70
C GLU A 64 13.53 -8.99 11.69
N GLY A 65 12.21 -8.79 11.58
CA GLY A 65 11.57 -7.47 11.67
C GLY A 65 11.71 -6.57 10.44
N PHE A 66 12.26 -7.09 9.33
CA PHE A 66 12.34 -6.38 8.05
C PHE A 66 10.98 -6.21 7.38
N ILE A 67 10.08 -7.18 7.58
CA ILE A 67 8.67 -7.08 7.15
C ILE A 67 7.82 -7.00 8.41
N ASP A 68 6.95 -5.99 8.43
CA ASP A 68 5.95 -5.80 9.47
C ASP A 68 4.70 -5.22 8.80
N GLU A 69 3.63 -6.01 8.77
CA GLU A 69 2.38 -5.64 8.09
C GLU A 69 1.65 -4.48 8.78
N GLN A 70 1.79 -4.35 10.10
CA GLN A 70 1.23 -3.23 10.85
C GLN A 70 1.96 -1.94 10.51
N ARG A 71 3.30 -1.98 10.57
CA ARG A 71 4.15 -0.84 10.23
C ARG A 71 3.96 -0.41 8.78
N TYR A 72 3.83 -1.37 7.86
CA TYR A 72 3.50 -1.10 6.47
C TYR A 72 2.13 -0.44 6.32
N ALA A 73 1.09 -0.95 6.98
CA ALA A 73 -0.26 -0.41 6.88
C ALA A 73 -0.32 1.05 7.33
N ILE A 74 0.27 1.38 8.48
CA ILE A 74 0.33 2.76 9.01
C ILE A 74 1.04 3.69 8.02
N ALA A 75 2.23 3.29 7.54
CA ALA A 75 2.99 4.07 6.56
C ALA A 75 2.19 4.28 5.26
N TYR A 76 1.51 3.23 4.78
CA TYR A 76 0.70 3.29 3.57
C TYR A 76 -0.48 4.25 3.72
N VAL A 77 -1.23 4.18 4.83
CA VAL A 77 -2.32 5.12 5.11
C VAL A 77 -1.82 6.56 5.08
N ARG A 78 -0.76 6.84 5.86
CA ARG A 78 -0.14 8.17 5.92
C ARG A 78 0.27 8.68 4.54
N ASP A 79 0.96 7.85 3.76
CA ASP A 79 1.49 8.26 2.45
C ASP A 79 0.37 8.49 1.43
N LYS A 80 -0.63 7.60 1.37
CA LYS A 80 -1.74 7.74 0.41
C LYS A 80 -2.65 8.92 0.73
N THR A 81 -2.89 9.18 2.02
CA THR A 81 -3.66 10.35 2.44
C THR A 81 -2.85 11.64 2.20
N ARG A 82 -1.60 11.72 2.65
CA ARG A 82 -0.81 12.97 2.55
C ARG A 82 -0.37 13.31 1.13
N LEU A 83 0.16 12.32 0.38
CA LEU A 83 0.77 12.58 -0.92
C LEU A 83 -0.23 12.56 -2.07
N LEU A 84 -1.25 11.69 -2.00
CA LEU A 84 -2.23 11.52 -3.07
C LEU A 84 -3.61 12.07 -2.70
N GLY A 85 -3.87 12.36 -1.42
CA GLY A 85 -5.18 12.75 -0.91
C GLY A 85 -6.24 11.70 -1.19
N TRP A 86 -5.89 10.43 -1.06
CA TRP A 86 -6.86 9.35 -1.15
C TRP A 86 -7.76 9.36 0.07
N GLY A 87 -9.06 9.15 -0.16
CA GLY A 87 -10.02 8.93 0.91
C GLY A 87 -9.95 7.50 1.46
N PRO A 88 -10.60 7.26 2.61
CA PRO A 88 -10.45 6.03 3.39
C PRO A 88 -10.82 4.77 2.59
N VAL A 89 -11.87 4.82 1.76
CA VAL A 89 -12.32 3.67 0.96
C VAL A 89 -11.22 3.18 0.02
N LYS A 90 -10.53 4.11 -0.63
CA LYS A 90 -9.48 3.79 -1.60
C LYS A 90 -8.20 3.34 -0.92
N VAL A 91 -7.87 3.91 0.24
CA VAL A 91 -6.74 3.46 1.07
C VAL A 91 -6.95 2.03 1.53
N MET A 92 -8.10 1.70 2.11
CA MET A 92 -8.45 0.34 2.54
C MET A 92 -8.42 -0.64 1.37
N ALA A 93 -9.02 -0.30 0.22
CA ALA A 93 -8.97 -1.15 -0.97
C ALA A 93 -7.53 -1.38 -1.44
N GLY A 94 -6.67 -0.35 -1.37
CA GLY A 94 -5.25 -0.46 -1.68
C GLY A 94 -4.49 -1.43 -0.77
N LEU A 95 -4.76 -1.39 0.54
CA LEU A 95 -4.21 -2.33 1.52
C LEU A 95 -4.71 -3.76 1.29
N ARG A 96 -6.00 -3.95 1.02
CA ARG A 96 -6.56 -5.27 0.70
C ARG A 96 -5.94 -5.87 -0.57
N ASN A 97 -5.72 -5.04 -1.60
CA ASN A 97 -5.01 -5.45 -2.81
C ASN A 97 -3.52 -5.79 -2.57
N LYS A 98 -2.96 -5.36 -1.45
CA LYS A 98 -1.62 -5.72 -0.98
C LYS A 98 -1.64 -6.96 -0.05
N ALA A 99 -2.80 -7.60 0.12
CA ALA A 99 -3.02 -8.74 1.01
C ALA A 99 -2.66 -8.45 2.48
N ILE A 100 -2.83 -7.21 2.92
CA ILE A 100 -2.61 -6.81 4.32
C ILE A 100 -3.73 -7.42 5.18
N PRO A 101 -3.41 -8.02 6.35
CA PRO A 101 -4.43 -8.55 7.26
C PRO A 101 -5.44 -7.47 7.68
N GLU A 102 -6.72 -7.81 7.71
CA GLU A 102 -7.80 -6.85 8.01
C GLU A 102 -7.62 -6.20 9.40
N LYS A 103 -7.07 -6.93 10.38
CA LYS A 103 -6.72 -6.37 11.70
C LYS A 103 -5.76 -5.19 11.57
N CYS A 104 -4.69 -5.35 10.77
CA CYS A 104 -3.70 -4.28 10.57
C CYS A 104 -4.30 -3.09 9.82
N ILE A 105 -5.18 -3.35 8.86
CA ILE A 105 -5.93 -2.30 8.15
C ILE A 105 -6.76 -1.51 9.15
N GLN A 106 -7.55 -2.17 10.00
CA GLN A 106 -8.41 -1.50 10.97
C GLN A 106 -7.61 -0.67 11.98
N GLU A 107 -6.49 -1.20 12.48
CA GLU A 107 -5.62 -0.49 13.42
C GLU A 107 -4.98 0.73 12.74
N ALA A 108 -4.42 0.59 11.54
CA ALA A 108 -3.83 1.71 10.80
C ALA A 108 -4.86 2.79 10.42
N MET A 109 -6.11 2.40 10.14
CA MET A 109 -7.19 3.35 9.84
C MET A 109 -7.67 4.09 11.10
N LYS A 110 -7.57 3.51 12.30
CA LYS A 110 -7.90 4.20 13.57
C LYS A 110 -6.90 5.28 13.94
N GLU A 111 -5.63 5.10 13.58
CA GLU A 111 -4.61 6.13 13.77
C GLU A 111 -4.78 7.31 12.81
N ALA A 112 -5.51 7.12 11.71
CA ALA A 112 -5.82 8.20 10.79
C ALA A 112 -6.96 9.06 11.34
N ASP A 113 -6.64 10.33 11.60
CA ASP A 113 -7.61 11.31 12.08
C ASP A 113 -8.69 11.60 11.01
N ASP A 114 -9.96 11.31 11.34
CA ASP A 114 -11.12 11.60 10.51
C ASP A 114 -11.18 13.09 10.13
N GLN A 115 -10.74 13.98 11.02
CA GLN A 115 -10.69 15.41 10.76
C GLN A 115 -9.70 15.74 9.63
N HIS A 116 -8.53 15.08 9.62
CA HIS A 116 -7.55 15.24 8.55
C HIS A 116 -8.11 14.82 7.19
N TYR A 117 -8.89 13.73 7.12
CA TYR A 117 -9.53 13.32 5.87
C TYR A 117 -10.49 14.37 5.31
N ILE A 118 -11.27 15.00 6.19
CA ILE A 118 -12.22 16.05 5.82
C ILE A 118 -11.49 17.29 5.30
N GLU A 119 -10.41 17.71 5.95
CA GLU A 119 -9.59 18.86 5.52
C GLU A 119 -8.97 18.62 4.14
N VAL A 120 -8.40 17.42 3.92
CA VAL A 120 -7.83 17.04 2.61
C VAL A 120 -8.92 17.02 1.53
N LEU A 121 -10.12 16.53 1.85
CA LEU A 121 -11.26 16.52 0.93
C LEU A 121 -11.72 17.94 0.59
N GLN A 122 -11.85 18.81 1.59
CA GLN A 122 -12.26 20.20 1.41
C GLN A 122 -11.29 20.95 0.51
N ALA A 123 -9.98 20.87 0.79
CA ALA A 123 -8.95 21.48 -0.05
C ALA A 123 -8.99 20.94 -1.49
N ALA A 124 -9.23 19.64 -1.67
CA ALA A 124 -9.35 19.04 -3.00
C ALA A 124 -10.61 19.51 -3.75
N LEU A 125 -11.75 19.62 -3.07
CA LEU A 125 -13.00 20.09 -3.66
C LEU A 125 -12.93 21.58 -4.00
N GLN A 126 -12.37 22.42 -3.14
CA GLN A 126 -12.16 23.85 -3.42
C GLN A 126 -11.32 24.07 -4.67
N LYS A 127 -10.17 23.37 -4.77
CA LYS A 127 -9.31 23.40 -5.98
C LYS A 127 -10.08 22.93 -7.22
N LYS A 128 -10.89 21.88 -7.09
CA LYS A 128 -11.69 21.36 -8.21
C LYS A 128 -12.77 22.35 -8.64
N THR A 129 -13.44 22.99 -7.70
CA THR A 129 -14.45 24.02 -7.93
C THR A 129 -13.86 25.19 -8.71
N ALA A 130 -12.70 25.70 -8.30
CA ALA A 130 -12.04 26.81 -9.00
C ALA A 130 -11.71 26.50 -10.49
N GLN A 131 -11.54 25.21 -10.83
CA GLN A 131 -11.24 24.77 -12.20
C GLN A 131 -12.50 24.38 -13.02
N LEU A 132 -13.66 24.23 -12.38
CA LEU A 132 -14.88 23.81 -13.04
C LEU A 132 -15.54 24.98 -13.78
N LYS A 133 -15.72 24.82 -15.09
CA LYS A 133 -16.46 25.77 -15.96
C LYS A 133 -17.95 25.43 -16.14
N GLU A 134 -18.47 24.49 -15.36
CA GLU A 134 -19.89 24.11 -15.44
C GLU A 134 -20.77 25.18 -14.78
N PRO A 135 -21.66 25.85 -15.54
CA PRO A 135 -22.53 26.89 -15.01
C PRO A 135 -23.76 26.33 -14.30
N HIS A 136 -24.22 25.12 -14.64
CA HIS A 136 -25.43 24.57 -14.04
C HIS A 136 -25.15 24.01 -12.63
N PRO A 137 -25.79 24.52 -11.56
CA PRO A 137 -25.47 24.14 -10.17
C PRO A 137 -25.55 22.64 -9.90
N ILE A 138 -26.62 21.97 -10.34
CA ILE A 138 -26.80 20.52 -10.16
C ILE A 138 -25.69 19.73 -10.86
N LYS A 139 -25.43 19.97 -12.15
CA LYS A 139 -24.37 19.30 -12.90
C LYS A 139 -22.98 19.57 -12.32
N ARG A 140 -22.76 20.77 -11.79
CA ARG A 140 -21.52 21.15 -11.10
C ARG A 140 -21.34 20.33 -9.83
N ARG A 141 -22.38 20.19 -9.03
CA ARG A 141 -22.40 19.36 -7.81
C ARG A 141 -22.14 17.89 -8.14
N GLU A 142 -22.79 17.33 -9.16
CA GLU A 142 -22.55 15.95 -9.60
C GLU A 142 -21.09 15.70 -10.00
N LYS A 143 -20.45 16.66 -10.69
CA LYS A 143 -19.03 16.59 -11.05
C LYS A 143 -18.13 16.59 -9.82
N LEU A 144 -18.44 17.39 -8.81
CA LEU A 144 -17.71 17.41 -7.52
C LEU A 144 -17.89 16.10 -6.75
N VAL A 145 -19.11 15.57 -6.71
CA VAL A 145 -19.39 14.26 -6.08
C VAL A 145 -18.61 13.16 -6.77
N ARG A 146 -18.68 13.07 -8.11
CA ARG A 146 -17.92 12.07 -8.88
C ARG A 146 -16.41 12.19 -8.64
N PHE A 147 -15.90 13.42 -8.55
CA PHE A 147 -14.51 13.66 -8.23
C PHE A 147 -14.12 13.15 -6.84
N GLY A 148 -14.93 13.44 -5.80
CA GLY A 148 -14.69 12.93 -4.44
C GLY A 148 -14.75 11.41 -4.35
N LEU A 149 -15.73 10.78 -5.00
CA LEU A 149 -15.88 9.33 -5.07
C LEU A 149 -14.65 8.68 -5.74
N GLY A 150 -14.18 9.23 -6.87
CA GLY A 150 -12.98 8.74 -7.55
C GLY A 150 -11.69 8.85 -6.74
N ARG A 151 -11.68 9.73 -5.73
CA ARG A 151 -10.60 9.86 -4.76
C ARG A 151 -10.74 8.92 -3.57
N GLY A 152 -11.88 8.26 -3.38
CA GLY A 152 -12.10 7.26 -2.33
C GLY A 152 -12.81 7.77 -1.09
N TYR A 153 -13.50 8.90 -1.18
CA TYR A 153 -14.34 9.41 -0.08
C TYR A 153 -15.75 8.86 -0.20
N THR A 154 -16.43 8.71 0.94
CA THR A 154 -17.83 8.29 0.95
C THR A 154 -18.73 9.44 0.48
N TYR A 155 -19.92 9.10 -0.02
CA TYR A 155 -20.92 10.10 -0.38
C TYR A 155 -21.26 11.01 0.81
N GLU A 156 -21.34 10.45 2.02
CA GLU A 156 -21.61 11.19 3.25
C GLU A 156 -20.55 12.25 3.55
N GLN A 157 -19.26 11.88 3.51
CA GLN A 157 -18.15 12.81 3.71
C GLN A 157 -18.19 13.96 2.69
N ILE A 158 -18.42 13.62 1.41
CA ILE A 158 -18.50 14.58 0.33
C ILE A 158 -19.70 15.52 0.53
N TYR A 159 -20.86 14.97 0.85
CA TYR A 159 -22.08 15.75 1.06
C TYR A 159 -21.92 16.72 2.24
N LYS A 160 -21.31 16.26 3.35
CA LYS A 160 -21.02 17.09 4.52
C LYS A 160 -20.17 18.31 4.16
N VAL A 161 -19.06 18.09 3.44
CA VAL A 161 -18.16 19.18 3.00
C VAL A 161 -18.88 20.12 2.03
N LEU A 162 -19.61 19.58 1.05
CA LEU A 162 -20.32 20.42 0.08
C LEU A 162 -21.42 21.28 0.70
N LYS A 163 -22.04 20.82 1.79
CA LYS A 163 -23.07 21.57 2.52
C LYS A 163 -22.45 22.70 3.36
N GLN A 164 -21.28 22.47 3.97
CA GLN A 164 -20.61 23.44 4.85
C GLN A 164 -20.06 24.66 4.09
N ASP A 165 -19.54 24.44 2.88
CA ASP A 165 -18.90 25.49 2.07
C ASP A 165 -19.89 26.29 1.19
N HIS A 166 -21.21 26.13 1.37
CA HIS A 166 -22.25 26.80 0.57
C HIS A 166 -22.00 26.76 -0.95
N TYR A 167 -21.61 25.60 -1.50
CA TYR A 167 -21.51 25.40 -2.95
C TYR A 167 -22.92 25.42 -3.59
N ASN A 168 -23.50 26.61 -3.70
CA ASN A 168 -24.72 26.92 -4.45
C ASN A 168 -24.38 27.23 -5.91
#